data_AF-A0A068T4N5-F1
#
_entry.id   AF-A0A068T4N5-F1
#
_cell.length_a   1.000
_cell.length_b   1.000
_cell.length_c   1.000
_cell.angle_alpha   90.00
_cell.angle_beta   90.00
_cell.angle_gamma   90.00
#
_symmetry.space_group_name_H-M   'P 1'
#
loop_
_entity.id
_entity.type
_entity.pdbx_description
1 polymer ?
#
loop_
_entity_poly.entity_id
_entity_poly.type
_entity_poly.pdbx_seq_one_letter_code
_entity_poly.pdbx_strand_id
1 'polypeptide(L)'
;MSYPKKRELQISEIANGIIDPVLARRAGISTALLGSWDEIAGEDFADCTRPEKIAWPRRDEGTGSGGGHQAGVLTIACEGARALFLTHAQGELIARINGFFGFPAVRQIRIVQKPVSQTFKHPRKPPPLKGEAARRLETMMEGIESEALKKAVARLGTAVLQQKRKV
;
A
#
# COMPACT_ATOMS: atom_id res chain seq x y z
N MET A 1 -25.36 -33.19 -28.41
CA MET A 1 -24.13 -32.76 -27.73
C MET A 1 -23.90 -31.28 -27.99
N SER A 2 -24.01 -30.42 -26.97
CA SER A 2 -23.72 -28.98 -27.08
C SER A 2 -22.56 -28.66 -26.14
N TYR A 3 -21.40 -28.30 -26.71
CA TYR A 3 -20.23 -27.93 -25.92
C TYR A 3 -20.40 -26.51 -25.38
N PRO A 4 -20.20 -26.26 -24.08
CA PRO A 4 -20.31 -24.91 -23.53
C PRO A 4 -19.21 -24.03 -24.11
N LYS A 5 -19.62 -22.94 -24.75
CA LYS A 5 -18.78 -21.90 -25.34
C LYS A 5 -17.82 -21.38 -24.25
N LYS A 6 -16.52 -21.48 -24.51
CA LYS A 6 -15.43 -20.98 -23.65
C LYS A 6 -15.69 -19.50 -23.36
N ARG A 7 -16.13 -19.17 -22.15
CA ARG A 7 -16.38 -17.79 -21.71
C ARG A 7 -15.05 -17.06 -21.64
N GLU A 8 -14.94 -15.99 -22.41
CA GLU A 8 -13.87 -15.01 -22.29
C GLU A 8 -14.11 -14.24 -20.99
N LEU A 9 -13.54 -14.74 -19.90
CA LEU A 9 -13.60 -14.09 -18.60
C LEU A 9 -12.85 -12.76 -18.72
N GLN A 10 -13.57 -11.65 -18.55
CA GLN A 10 -12.95 -10.33 -18.55
C GLN A 10 -12.02 -10.22 -17.34
N ILE A 11 -10.94 -9.46 -17.50
CA ILE A 11 -10.00 -9.15 -16.42
C ILE A 11 -10.73 -8.54 -15.20
N SER A 12 -11.88 -7.89 -15.42
CA SER A 12 -12.80 -7.40 -14.39
C SER A 12 -13.41 -8.50 -13.50
N GLU A 13 -13.71 -9.69 -14.04
CA GLU A 13 -14.17 -10.84 -13.24
C GLU A 13 -13.04 -11.46 -12.42
N ILE A 14 -11.82 -11.48 -12.96
CA ILE A 14 -10.64 -11.92 -12.20
C ILE A 14 -10.31 -10.90 -11.09
N ALA A 15 -10.48 -9.60 -11.35
CA ALA A 15 -10.33 -8.56 -10.33
C ALA A 15 -11.35 -8.70 -9.19
N ASN A 16 -12.60 -9.10 -9.48
CA ASN A 16 -13.60 -9.43 -8.44
C ASN A 16 -13.18 -10.66 -7.60
N GLY A 17 -12.49 -11.64 -8.21
CA GLY A 17 -11.93 -12.80 -7.52
C GLY A 17 -10.66 -12.51 -6.70
N ILE A 18 -9.98 -11.39 -6.99
CA ILE A 18 -8.77 -10.92 -6.29
C ILE A 18 -9.06 -9.65 -5.47
N ILE A 19 -10.31 -9.43 -5.04
CA ILE A 19 -10.53 -8.67 -3.80
C ILE A 19 -10.31 -9.67 -2.68
N ASP A 20 -9.06 -9.76 -2.24
CA ASP A 20 -8.63 -10.68 -1.20
C ASP A 20 -9.55 -10.54 0.03
N PRO A 21 -10.28 -11.61 0.43
CA PRO A 21 -11.21 -11.58 1.57
C PRO A 21 -10.52 -11.25 2.90
N VAL A 22 -9.18 -11.31 2.95
CA VAL A 22 -8.37 -10.88 4.08
C VAL A 22 -8.20 -9.35 4.11
N LEU A 23 -8.23 -8.67 2.95
CA LEU A 23 -8.05 -7.21 2.82
C LEU A 23 -9.35 -6.42 3.01
N ALA A 24 -10.49 -7.01 2.63
CA ALA A 24 -11.83 -6.52 2.96
C ALA A 24 -12.02 -6.35 4.48
N ARG A 25 -11.24 -7.08 5.29
CA ARG A 25 -11.36 -7.12 6.75
C ARG A 25 -10.53 -6.06 7.48
N ARG A 26 -9.62 -5.32 6.83
CA ARG A 26 -8.69 -4.41 7.55
C ARG A 26 -8.56 -2.96 7.05
N ALA A 27 -8.88 -2.60 5.81
CA ALA A 27 -8.91 -1.18 5.40
C ALA A 27 -9.67 -0.84 4.11
N GLY A 28 -10.22 -1.81 3.36
CA GLY A 28 -11.03 -1.51 2.17
C GLY A 28 -10.31 -0.75 1.04
N ILE A 29 -8.97 -0.71 1.04
CA ILE A 29 -8.14 -0.17 -0.06
C ILE A 29 -7.39 -1.31 -0.73
N SER A 30 -7.37 -1.31 -2.07
CA SER A 30 -6.46 -2.15 -2.86
C SER A 30 -5.00 -1.74 -2.61
N THR A 31 -4.12 -2.71 -2.38
CA THR A 31 -2.65 -2.49 -2.32
C THR A 31 -2.12 -1.86 -3.59
N ALA A 32 -2.75 -2.10 -4.74
CA ALA A 32 -2.40 -1.50 -6.03
C ALA A 32 -2.65 0.02 -6.04
N LEU A 33 -3.72 0.49 -5.39
CA LEU A 33 -4.02 1.92 -5.27
C LEU A 33 -2.99 2.63 -4.39
N LEU A 34 -2.53 1.99 -3.31
CA LEU A 34 -1.47 2.54 -2.46
C LEU A 34 -0.12 2.59 -3.18
N GLY A 35 0.20 1.54 -3.96
CA GLY A 35 1.47 1.45 -4.70
C GLY A 35 1.57 2.43 -5.86
N SER A 36 0.44 2.80 -6.47
CA SER A 36 0.39 3.71 -7.63
C SER A 36 -0.14 5.10 -7.27
N TRP A 37 -0.25 5.42 -5.97
CA TRP A 37 -0.88 6.67 -5.53
C TRP A 37 -0.15 7.90 -6.06
N ASP A 38 1.18 7.87 -6.08
CA ASP A 38 1.98 9.02 -6.50
C ASP A 38 1.73 9.35 -7.99
N GLU A 39 1.53 8.33 -8.83
CA GLU A 39 1.16 8.49 -10.24
C GLU A 39 -0.28 9.00 -10.41
N ILE A 40 -1.23 8.46 -9.63
CA ILE A 40 -2.64 8.82 -9.73
C ILE A 40 -2.89 10.25 -9.22
N ALA A 41 -2.32 10.59 -8.06
CA ALA A 41 -2.44 11.89 -7.44
C ALA A 41 -1.62 12.96 -8.18
N GLY A 42 -0.50 12.57 -8.80
CA GLY A 42 0.43 13.47 -9.45
C GLY A 42 1.28 14.27 -8.44
N GLU A 43 2.29 14.96 -8.96
CA GLU A 43 3.29 15.68 -8.16
C GLU A 43 2.68 16.72 -7.20
N ASP A 44 1.56 17.34 -7.59
CA ASP A 44 0.89 18.37 -6.79
C ASP A 44 0.29 17.84 -5.47
N PHE A 45 -0.06 16.56 -5.41
CA PHE A 45 -0.82 15.96 -4.31
C PHE A 45 -0.21 14.70 -3.72
N ALA A 46 0.71 14.01 -4.42
CA ALA A 46 1.32 12.76 -3.96
C ALA A 46 2.01 12.90 -2.59
N ASP A 47 2.72 14.00 -2.37
CA ASP A 47 3.50 14.23 -1.15
C ASP A 47 2.63 14.62 0.05
N CYS A 48 1.48 15.24 -0.20
CA CYS A 48 0.62 15.79 0.84
C CYS A 48 -0.71 15.05 1.00
N THR A 49 -0.92 13.93 0.30
CA THR A 49 -2.15 13.13 0.39
C THR A 49 -1.89 11.62 0.46
N ARG A 50 -2.76 10.88 1.15
CA ARG A 50 -2.77 9.40 1.15
C ARG A 50 -4.19 8.86 1.17
N PRO A 51 -4.49 7.78 0.43
CA PRO A 51 -5.79 7.14 0.49
C PRO A 51 -5.91 6.32 1.78
N GLU A 52 -7.03 6.45 2.49
CA GLU A 52 -7.26 5.81 3.82
C GLU A 52 -8.27 4.66 3.80
N LYS A 53 -9.38 4.80 3.05
CA LYS A 53 -10.38 3.74 2.86
C LYS A 53 -11.36 4.07 1.75
N ILE A 54 -11.91 3.05 1.10
CA ILE A 54 -13.10 3.21 0.24
C ILE A 54 -14.32 2.65 0.97
N ALA A 55 -15.31 3.50 1.20
CA ALA A 55 -16.59 3.10 1.77
C ALA A 55 -17.57 2.79 0.64
N TRP A 56 -17.84 1.50 0.44
CA TRP A 56 -18.81 1.02 -0.55
C TRP A 56 -20.23 1.10 0.02
N PRO A 57 -21.22 1.57 -0.77
CA PRO A 57 -22.61 1.53 -0.35
C PRO A 57 -23.07 0.08 -0.16
N ARG A 58 -23.98 -0.14 0.80
CA ARG A 58 -24.59 -1.45 1.00
C ARG A 58 -25.49 -1.75 -0.19
N ARG A 59 -25.34 -2.94 -0.77
CA ARG A 59 -26.22 -3.42 -1.84
C ARG A 59 -27.59 -3.68 -1.22
N ASP A 60 -28.61 -2.94 -1.65
CA ASP A 60 -29.99 -3.28 -1.30
C ASP A 60 -30.35 -4.57 -2.04
N GLU A 61 -30.56 -5.65 -1.29
CA GLU A 61 -30.91 -6.97 -1.81
C GLU A 61 -32.32 -7.04 -2.43
N GLY A 62 -33.05 -5.92 -2.51
CA GLY A 62 -34.46 -5.86 -2.86
C GLY A 62 -34.83 -5.30 -4.24
N THR A 63 -33.90 -4.76 -5.03
CA THR A 63 -34.23 -4.23 -6.37
C THR A 63 -33.48 -5.01 -7.45
N GLY A 64 -34.25 -5.79 -8.23
CA GLY A 64 -33.78 -6.64 -9.34
C GLY A 64 -33.29 -5.87 -10.56
N SER A 65 -32.42 -4.87 -10.38
CA SER A 65 -31.66 -4.23 -11.46
C SER A 65 -30.21 -4.72 -11.41
N GLY A 66 -29.71 -5.09 -12.60
CA GLY A 66 -28.50 -5.86 -12.83
C GLY A 66 -27.26 -5.45 -12.03
N GLY A 67 -26.38 -6.42 -11.80
CA GLY A 67 -25.17 -6.33 -10.98
C GLY A 67 -24.13 -5.33 -11.47
N GLY A 68 -24.42 -4.04 -11.35
CA GLY A 68 -23.47 -2.96 -11.49
C GLY A 68 -22.75 -2.68 -10.17
N HIS A 69 -21.43 -2.49 -10.23
CA HIS A 69 -20.63 -2.00 -9.11
C HIS A 69 -21.09 -0.58 -8.76
N GLN A 70 -21.59 -0.39 -7.54
CA GLN A 70 -21.99 0.94 -7.09
C GLN A 70 -20.78 1.70 -6.56
N ALA A 71 -20.52 2.87 -7.13
CA ALA A 71 -19.37 3.70 -6.80
C ALA A 71 -19.33 4.10 -5.30
N GLY A 72 -18.16 3.94 -4.69
CA GLY A 72 -17.89 4.22 -3.27
C GLY A 72 -17.41 5.63 -2.98
N VAL A 73 -17.21 5.91 -1.68
CA VAL A 73 -16.63 7.16 -1.19
C VAL A 73 -15.20 6.90 -0.72
N LEU A 74 -14.22 7.52 -1.38
CA LEU A 74 -12.81 7.42 -0.98
C LEU A 74 -12.49 8.46 0.10
N THR A 75 -11.98 8.01 1.24
CA THR A 75 -11.43 8.91 2.26
C THR A 75 -9.94 9.13 1.98
N ILE A 76 -9.50 10.38 1.92
CA ILE A 76 -8.10 10.77 1.71
C ILE A 76 -7.63 11.56 2.92
N ALA A 77 -6.51 11.14 3.51
CA ALA A 77 -5.73 11.94 4.44
C ALA A 77 -5.00 13.04 3.66
N CYS A 78 -5.10 14.28 4.09
CA CYS A 78 -4.42 15.43 3.47
C CYS A 78 -3.79 16.32 4.52
N GLU A 79 -2.61 16.87 4.24
CA GLU A 79 -2.03 17.92 5.08
C GLU A 79 -2.90 19.19 4.99
N GLY A 80 -3.18 19.82 6.14
CA GLY A 80 -4.19 20.89 6.25
C GLY A 80 -3.98 22.06 5.28
N ALA A 81 -2.71 22.44 5.02
CA ALA A 81 -2.36 23.53 4.11
C ALA A 81 -2.72 23.25 2.63
N ARG A 82 -2.90 21.98 2.25
CA ARG A 82 -3.18 21.54 0.87
C ARG A 82 -4.63 21.09 0.66
N ALA A 83 -5.44 21.02 1.71
CA ALA A 83 -6.81 20.50 1.66
C ALA A 83 -7.75 21.30 0.74
N LEU A 84 -7.60 22.63 0.69
CA LEU A 84 -8.40 23.48 -0.19
C LEU A 84 -8.11 23.20 -1.67
N PHE A 85 -6.83 23.10 -2.04
CA PHE A 85 -6.42 22.77 -3.40
C PHE A 85 -6.95 21.39 -3.82
N LEU A 86 -6.87 20.40 -2.93
CA LEU A 86 -7.39 19.06 -3.17
C LEU A 86 -8.92 19.06 -3.40
N THR A 87 -9.65 19.96 -2.72
CA THR A 87 -11.11 20.09 -2.88
C THR A 87 -11.46 20.63 -4.27
N HIS A 88 -10.69 21.59 -4.79
CA HIS A 88 -10.88 22.10 -6.15
C HIS A 88 -10.49 21.08 -7.22
N ALA A 89 -9.42 20.31 -7.00
CA ALA A 89 -8.96 19.27 -7.91
C ALA A 89 -9.72 17.93 -7.77
N GLN A 90 -10.74 17.86 -6.91
CA GLN A 90 -11.40 16.62 -6.55
C GLN A 90 -12.01 15.89 -7.75
N GLY A 91 -12.62 16.62 -8.68
CA GLY A 91 -13.23 16.04 -9.89
C GLY A 91 -12.20 15.36 -10.79
N GLU A 92 -11.05 16.00 -10.98
CA GLU A 92 -9.95 15.44 -11.77
C GLU A 92 -9.35 14.21 -11.09
N LEU A 93 -9.11 14.28 -9.78
CA LEU A 93 -8.57 13.15 -9.02
C LEU A 93 -9.52 11.94 -9.06
N ILE A 94 -10.84 12.15 -8.97
CA ILE A 94 -11.84 11.08 -9.14
C ILE A 94 -11.74 10.47 -10.55
N ALA A 95 -11.60 11.28 -11.59
CA ALA A 95 -11.46 10.78 -12.96
C ALA A 95 -10.20 9.91 -13.13
N ARG A 96 -9.06 10.36 -12.60
CA ARG A 96 -7.80 9.59 -12.60
C ARG A 96 -7.92 8.28 -11.83
N ILE A 97 -8.52 8.30 -10.64
CA ILE A 97 -8.75 7.10 -9.83
C ILE A 97 -9.65 6.10 -10.57
N ASN A 98 -10.75 6.56 -11.16
CA ASN A 98 -11.63 5.67 -11.92
C ASN A 98 -10.98 5.15 -13.21
N GLY A 99 -10.12 5.96 -13.84
CA GLY A 99 -9.27 5.51 -14.96
C GLY A 99 -8.32 4.39 -14.54
N PHE A 100 -7.68 4.52 -13.38
CA PHE A 100 -6.83 3.47 -12.80
C PHE A 100 -7.60 2.17 -12.52
N PHE A 101 -8.82 2.27 -11.97
CA PHE A 101 -9.65 1.10 -11.72
C PHE A 101 -10.26 0.49 -13.00
N GLY A 102 -10.41 1.28 -14.07
CA GLY A 102 -11.05 0.86 -15.32
C GLY A 102 -12.60 0.79 -15.24
N PHE A 103 -13.19 1.25 -14.14
CA PHE A 103 -14.64 1.31 -13.90
C PHE A 103 -14.95 2.42 -12.88
N PRO A 104 -16.21 2.88 -12.73
CA PRO A 104 -16.57 3.94 -11.78
C PRO A 104 -16.53 3.44 -10.33
N ALA A 105 -15.32 3.33 -9.76
CA ALA A 105 -15.06 2.87 -8.41
C ALA A 105 -15.38 3.93 -7.34
N VAL A 106 -15.11 5.20 -7.63
CA VAL A 106 -15.24 6.32 -6.69
C VAL A 106 -16.17 7.37 -7.27
N ARG A 107 -17.20 7.77 -6.50
CA ARG A 107 -18.10 8.88 -6.84
C ARG A 107 -17.81 10.16 -6.07
N GLN A 108 -17.15 10.03 -4.93
CA GLN A 108 -16.93 11.14 -4.01
C GLN A 108 -15.65 10.92 -3.22
N ILE A 109 -14.94 12.00 -2.95
CA ILE A 109 -13.81 12.02 -2.03
C ILE A 109 -14.23 12.72 -0.74
N ARG A 110 -13.84 12.16 0.39
CA ARG A 110 -13.91 12.78 1.71
C ARG A 110 -12.49 13.07 2.18
N ILE A 111 -12.20 14.35 2.41
CA ILE A 111 -10.89 14.79 2.88
C ILE A 111 -10.88 14.77 4.41
N VAL A 112 -9.84 14.19 5.00
CA VAL A 112 -9.60 14.21 6.44
C VAL A 112 -8.23 14.81 6.68
N GLN A 113 -8.18 15.87 7.47
CA GLN A 113 -6.91 16.54 7.77
C GLN A 113 -6.11 15.69 8.76
N LYS A 114 -4.99 15.14 8.30
CA LYS A 114 -4.06 14.33 9.08
C LYS A 114 -2.65 14.63 8.60
N PRO A 115 -1.63 14.54 9.47
CA PRO A 115 -0.24 14.57 9.01
C PRO A 115 -0.02 13.39 8.06
N VAL A 116 0.38 13.67 6.82
CA VAL A 116 0.62 12.66 5.77
C VAL A 116 2.04 12.10 5.84
N SER A 117 2.87 12.65 6.72
CA SER A 117 4.24 12.23 6.94
C SER A 117 4.33 10.99 7.86
N GLN A 118 4.39 9.81 7.25
CA GLN A 118 5.42 8.85 7.62
C GLN A 118 6.11 8.40 6.33
N THR A 119 7.12 9.16 5.90
CA THR A 119 8.27 8.57 5.20
C THR A 119 8.53 7.25 5.90
N PHE A 120 8.47 6.12 5.19
CA PHE A 120 8.96 4.86 5.72
C PHE A 120 10.35 5.17 6.25
N LYS A 121 10.48 5.27 7.59
CA LYS A 121 11.79 5.45 8.20
C LYS A 121 12.53 4.23 7.72
N HIS A 122 13.49 4.42 6.80
CA HIS A 122 14.43 3.37 6.48
C HIS A 122 14.85 2.78 7.82
N PRO A 123 14.68 1.46 8.03
CA PRO A 123 15.05 0.86 9.29
C PRO A 123 16.47 1.34 9.56
N ARG A 124 16.62 2.15 10.63
CA ARG A 124 17.89 2.78 10.94
C ARG A 124 18.90 1.65 10.97
N LYS A 125 20.01 1.81 10.23
CA LYS A 125 21.07 0.80 10.25
C LYS A 125 21.31 0.45 11.72
N PRO A 126 21.20 -0.83 12.09
CA PRO A 126 21.40 -1.23 13.46
C PRO A 126 22.72 -0.61 13.94
N PRO A 127 22.76 0.04 15.13
CA PRO A 127 24.00 0.62 15.63
C PRO A 127 25.10 -0.45 15.63
N PRO A 128 26.38 -0.10 15.50
CA PRO A 128 27.43 -1.10 15.56
C PRO A 128 27.35 -1.87 16.88
N LEU A 129 27.57 -3.19 16.83
CA LEU A 129 27.70 -4.01 18.04
C LEU A 129 28.81 -3.41 18.93
N LYS A 130 28.59 -3.39 20.25
CA LYS A 130 29.56 -2.89 21.23
C LYS A 130 29.87 -3.99 22.25
N GLY A 131 31.08 -3.99 22.78
CA GLY A 131 31.52 -4.91 23.85
C GLY A 131 31.75 -6.34 23.36
N GLU A 132 31.44 -7.32 24.21
CA GLU A 132 31.72 -8.74 23.99
C GLU A 132 31.09 -9.29 22.69
N ALA A 133 29.91 -8.80 22.33
CA ALA A 133 29.21 -9.23 21.12
C ALA A 133 29.93 -8.84 19.82
N ALA A 134 30.67 -7.71 19.81
CA ALA A 134 31.47 -7.30 18.65
C ALA A 134 32.72 -8.18 18.49
N ARG A 135 33.41 -8.46 19.59
CA ARG A 135 34.59 -9.35 19.59
C ARG A 135 34.23 -10.77 19.15
N ARG A 136 33.10 -11.29 19.63
CA ARG A 136 32.59 -12.60 19.22
C ARG A 136 32.29 -12.68 17.72
N LEU A 137 31.76 -11.60 17.14
CA LEU A 137 31.49 -11.51 15.71
C LEU A 137 32.80 -11.43 14.90
N GLU A 138 33.80 -10.69 15.37
CA GLU A 138 35.13 -10.62 14.74
C GLU A 138 35.81 -11.99 14.73
N THR A 139 35.81 -12.72 15.85
CA THR A 139 36.35 -14.09 15.90
C THR A 139 35.60 -15.04 14.97
N MET A 140 34.28 -14.89 14.83
CA MET A 140 33.47 -15.71 13.90
C MET A 140 33.72 -15.38 12.41
N MET A 141 34.30 -14.21 12.12
CA MET A 141 34.62 -13.76 10.77
C MET A 141 36.09 -14.00 10.39
N GLU A 142 36.88 -14.54 11.32
CA GLU A 142 38.28 -14.88 11.11
C GLU A 142 38.39 -16.03 10.09
N GLY A 143 39.15 -15.82 9.01
CA GLY A 143 39.26 -16.77 7.89
C GLY A 143 38.38 -16.47 6.67
N ILE A 144 37.59 -15.39 6.67
CA ILE A 144 36.85 -14.96 5.47
C ILE A 144 37.76 -14.08 4.59
N GLU A 145 38.23 -14.63 3.46
CA GLU A 145 39.10 -13.93 2.50
C GLU A 145 38.33 -12.95 1.59
N SER A 146 37.04 -13.20 1.37
CA SER A 146 36.20 -12.37 0.50
C SER A 146 35.63 -11.16 1.24
N GLU A 147 36.04 -9.96 0.83
CA GLU A 147 35.55 -8.69 1.39
C GLU A 147 34.03 -8.46 1.23
N ALA A 148 33.45 -8.94 0.13
CA ALA A 148 32.00 -8.88 -0.08
C ALA A 148 31.25 -9.78 0.93
N LEU A 149 31.77 -10.99 1.15
CA LEU A 149 31.21 -11.94 2.09
C LEU A 149 31.36 -11.45 3.53
N LYS A 150 32.53 -10.90 3.88
CA LYS A 150 32.82 -10.31 5.19
C LYS A 150 31.83 -9.19 5.53
N LYS A 151 31.52 -8.31 4.58
CA LYS A 151 30.52 -7.24 4.74
C LYS A 151 29.10 -7.78 4.90
N ALA A 152 28.72 -8.83 4.17
CA ALA A 152 27.41 -9.45 4.28
C ALA A 152 27.22 -10.14 5.64
N VAL A 153 28.22 -10.91 6.09
CA VAL A 153 28.22 -11.60 7.38
C VAL A 153 28.22 -10.61 8.55
N ALA A 154 28.99 -9.52 8.47
CA ALA A 154 28.98 -8.46 9.47
C ALA A 154 27.59 -7.83 9.66
N ARG A 155 26.91 -7.53 8.54
CA ARG A 155 25.55 -6.96 8.56
C ARG A 155 24.54 -7.94 9.18
N LEU A 156 24.61 -9.21 8.82
CA LEU A 156 23.71 -10.24 9.34
C LEU A 156 23.96 -10.49 10.84
N GLY A 157 25.20 -10.72 11.24
CA GLY A 157 25.53 -11.01 12.63
C GLY A 157 25.27 -9.83 13.57
N THR A 158 25.40 -8.59 13.09
CA THR A 158 24.95 -7.39 13.81
C THR A 158 23.45 -7.43 14.09
N ALA A 159 22.63 -7.79 13.10
CA ALA A 159 21.18 -7.85 13.26
C ALA A 159 20.74 -8.99 14.21
N VAL A 160 21.32 -10.18 14.08
CA VAL A 160 20.96 -11.36 14.89
C VAL A 160 21.38 -11.20 16.35
N LEU A 161 22.61 -10.73 16.62
CA LEU A 161 23.13 -10.57 17.98
C LEU A 161 22.45 -9.42 18.73
N GLN A 162 21.91 -8.42 18.03
CA GLN A 162 21.11 -7.35 18.65
C GLN A 162 19.70 -7.78 19.03
N GLN A 163 19.06 -8.62 18.21
CA GLN A 163 17.70 -9.09 18.47
C GLN A 163 17.62 -9.99 19.72
N LYS A 164 18.73 -10.65 20.08
CA LYS A 164 18.83 -11.52 21.26
C LYS A 164 18.80 -10.78 22.61
N ARG A 165 18.70 -9.44 22.61
CA ARG A 165 18.68 -8.59 23.82
C ARG A 165 17.30 -7.97 24.07
N LYS A 166 16.26 -8.80 24.11
CA LYS A 166 15.02 -8.52 24.85
C LYS A 166 14.96 -9.52 26.00
N VAL A 167 15.34 -9.08 27.19
CA VAL A 167 14.95 -9.65 28.49
C VAL A 167 14.01 -8.62 29.10
#